data_AF-A0A1G6G594-F1
#
_entry.id   AF-A0A1G6G594-F1
#
_cell.length_a   1.000
_cell.length_b   1.000
_cell.length_c   1.000
_cell.angle_alpha   90.00
_cell.angle_beta   90.00
_cell.angle_gamma   90.00
#
_symmetry.space_group_name_H-M   'P 1'
#
loop_
_entity.id
_entity.type
_entity.pdbx_description
1 polymer ?
#
loop_
_entity_poly.entity_id
_entity_poly.type
_entity_poly.pdbx_seq_one_letter_code
_entity_poly.pdbx_strand_id
1 'polypeptide(L)' 'MEYKKRISIRLDERSAMLLNELSKITRTSTSIIIRGMVNRSIEELIDKSGNWKIPNEKDKEGKG' A
#
# COMPACT_ATOMS: atom_id res chain seq x y z
N MET A 1 -20.49 -5.98 -11.68
CA MET A 1 -19.50 -4.95 -12.01
C MET A 1 -18.84 -4.55 -10.69
N GLU A 2 -17.57 -4.90 -10.49
CA GLU A 2 -16.88 -4.67 -9.22
C GLU A 2 -16.74 -3.17 -8.96
N TYR A 3 -17.26 -2.69 -7.82
CA TYR A 3 -17.35 -1.26 -7.53
C TYR A 3 -15.96 -0.72 -7.18
N LYS A 4 -15.29 -0.07 -8.13
CA LYS A 4 -13.98 0.55 -7.90
C LYS A 4 -14.15 1.79 -7.03
N LYS A 5 -13.71 1.72 -5.77
CA LYS A 5 -13.64 2.89 -4.88
C LYS A 5 -12.50 3.81 -5.33
N ARG A 6 -12.78 5.11 -5.45
CA ARG A 6 -11.76 6.13 -5.72
C ARG A 6 -11.21 6.63 -4.39
N ILE A 7 -9.89 6.62 -4.24
CA ILE A 7 -9.17 7.21 -3.10
C ILE A 7 -8.37 8.41 -3.63
N SER A 8 -8.41 9.53 -2.92
CA SER A 8 -7.59 10.70 -3.17
C SER A 8 -6.58 10.85 -2.03
N ILE A 9 -5.32 11.06 -2.37
CA ILE A 9 -4.22 11.20 -1.41
C ILE A 9 -3.48 12.51 -1.68
N ARG A 10 -2.95 13.12 -0.62
CA ARG A 10 -2.00 14.23 -0.72
C ARG A 10 -0.61 13.69 -0.42
N LEU A 11 0.36 14.14 -1.20
CA LEU A 11 1.78 13.80 -1.05
C LEU A 11 2.56 15.09 -0.90
N ASP A 12 3.68 15.05 -0.19
CA ASP A 12 4.63 16.15 -0.22
C ASP A 12 5.24 16.31 -1.62
N GLU A 13 5.83 17.48 -1.86
CA GLU A 13 6.39 17.85 -3.16
C GLU A 13 7.47 16.89 -3.62
N ARG A 14 8.35 16.45 -2.71
CA ARG A 14 9.46 15.54 -3.04
C ARG A 14 8.92 14.18 -3.49
N SER A 15 7.96 13.61 -2.76
CA SER A 15 7.32 12.34 -3.14
C SER A 15 6.59 12.45 -4.48
N ALA A 16 5.89 13.56 -4.72
CA ALA A 16 5.22 13.79 -6.01
C ALA A 16 6.23 13.88 -7.18
N MET A 17 7.36 14.58 -6.98
CA MET A 17 8.43 14.70 -7.97
C MET A 17 9.04 13.34 -8.32
N LEU A 18 9.42 12.56 -7.31
CA LEU A 18 10.02 11.23 -7.52
C LEU A 18 9.06 10.26 -8.22
N LEU A 19 7.76 10.30 -7.88
CA LEU A 19 6.75 9.49 -8.57
C LEU A 19 6.58 9.90 -10.04
N ASN A 20 6.69 11.19 -10.35
CA ASN A 20 6.65 11.68 -11.72
C ASN A 20 7.88 11.23 -12.53
N GLU A 21 9.08 11.31 -11.94
CA GLU A 21 10.30 10.78 -12.56
C GLU A 21 10.20 9.28 -12.84
N LEU A 22 9.76 8.50 -11.84
CA LEU A 22 9.57 7.06 -11.99
C LEU A 22 8.54 6.73 -13.08
N SER A 23 7.46 7.51 -13.16
CA SER A 23 6.44 7.37 -14.21
C SER A 23 7.03 7.55 -15.61
N LYS A 24 7.92 8.53 -15.79
CA LYS A 24 8.62 8.76 -17.06
C LYS A 24 9.58 7.63 -17.40
N ILE A 25 10.40 7.19 -16.45
CA ILE A 25 11.39 6.11 -16.63
C ILE A 25 10.69 4.81 -17.04
N THR A 26 9.60 4.46 -16.34
CA THR A 26 8.86 3.20 -16.55
C THR A 26 7.80 3.28 -17.65
N ARG A 27 7.60 4.46 -18.25
CA ARG A 27 6.52 4.74 -19.22
C ARG A 27 5.14 4.27 -18.72
N THR A 28 4.92 4.35 -17.41
CA THR A 28 3.74 3.83 -16.73
C THR A 28 3.08 4.95 -15.93
N SER A 29 1.75 5.07 -15.97
CA SER A 29 1.05 6.13 -15.24
C SER A 29 1.34 6.07 -13.73
N THR A 30 1.50 7.23 -13.09
CA THR A 30 1.65 7.36 -11.64
C THR A 30 0.56 6.62 -10.88
N SER A 31 -0.68 6.62 -11.39
CA SER A 31 -1.80 5.90 -10.75
C SER A 31 -1.60 4.38 -10.72
N ILE A 32 -1.00 3.79 -11.77
CA ILE A 32 -0.71 2.35 -11.82
C ILE A 32 0.42 2.03 -10.85
N ILE A 33 1.46 2.87 -10.82
CA ILE A 33 2.60 2.71 -9.91
C ILE A 33 2.12 2.73 -8.45
N ILE A 34 1.36 3.76 -8.06
CA ILE A 34 0.82 3.88 -6.70
C ILE A 34 -0.05 2.66 -6.35
N ARG A 35 -0.93 2.21 -7.26
CA ARG A 35 -1.73 1.00 -7.01
C ARG A 35 -0.87 -0.25 -6.79
N GLY A 36 0.18 -0.43 -7.59
CA GLY A 36 1.11 -1.56 -7.43
C GLY A 36 1.85 -1.50 -6.09
N MET A 37 2.32 -0.32 -5.69
CA MET A 37 2.96 -0.11 -4.40
C MET A 37 2.01 -0.40 -3.24
N VAL A 38 0.80 0.18 -3.26
CA VAL A 38 -0.22 -0.02 -2.22
C VAL A 38 -0.60 -1.49 -2.10
N ASN A 39 -0.86 -2.17 -3.22
CA ASN A 39 -1.20 -3.60 -3.20
C ASN A 39 -0.06 -4.43 -2.58
N ARG A 40 1.19 -4.18 -2.99
CA ARG A 40 2.34 -4.89 -2.43
C ARG A 40 2.46 -4.65 -0.92
N SER A 41 2.34 -3.40 -0.47
CA SER A 41 2.40 -3.08 0.95
C SER A 41 1.26 -3.72 1.75
N ILE A 42 0.04 -3.81 1.19
CA ILE A 42 -1.08 -4.50 1.85
C ILE A 42 -0.78 -6.00 1.97
N GLU A 43 -0.32 -6.65 0.91
CA GLU A 43 0.04 -8.08 0.93
C GLU A 43 1.16 -8.39 1.94
N GLU A 44 2.11 -7.47 2.11
CA GLU A 44 3.17 -7.60 3.13
C GLU A 44 2.59 -7.53 4.56
N LEU A 45 1.53 -6.73 4.76
CA LEU A 45 0.88 -6.52 6.05
C LEU A 45 -0.15 -7.60 6.42
N ILE A 46 -0.54 -8.48 5.48
CA ILE A 46 -1.49 -9.58 5.75
C ILE A 46 -0.79 -10.94 5.72
N ASP A 47 -1.28 -11.89 6.52
CA ASP A 47 -0.86 -13.29 6.47
C ASP A 47 -1.51 -14.04 5.29
N LYS A 48 -1.13 -15.30 5.09
CA LYS A 48 -1.68 -16.15 4.00
C LYS A 48 -3.18 -16.41 4.11
N SER A 49 -3.76 -16.19 5.29
CA SER A 49 -5.19 -16.34 5.58
C SER A 49 -5.95 -15.02 5.46
N GLY A 50 -5.27 -13.92 5.14
CA GLY A 50 -5.86 -12.58 5.01
C GLY A 50 -5.98 -11.80 6.31
N ASN A 51 -5.37 -12.24 7.41
CA ASN A 51 -5.37 -11.50 8.68
C ASN A 51 -4.23 -10.47 8.72
N TRP A 52 -4.48 -9.33 9.35
CA TRP A 52 -3.44 -8.34 9.60
C TRP A 52 -2.34 -8.88 10.51
N LYS A 53 -1.08 -8.77 10.10
CA LYS A 53 0.11 -9.04 10.92
C LYS A 53 0.40 -7.90 11.91
N ILE A 54 -0.64 -7.36 12.53
CA ILE A 54 -0.52 -6.36 13.58
C ILE A 54 -0.39 -7.14 14.89
N PRO A 55 0.72 -7.01 15.65
CA PRO A 55 0.78 -7.59 16.98
C PRO A 55 -0.32 -6.93 17.81
N ASN A 56 -1.37 -7.68 18.17
CA ASN A 56 -2.31 -7.18 19.15
C ASN A 56 -1.60 -7.19 20.51
N GLU A 57 -1.78 -6.14 21.32
CA GLU A 57 -1.25 -6.12 22.69
C GLU A 57 -1.74 -7.33 23.52
N LYS A 58 -2.88 -7.91 23.14
CA LYS A 58 -3.44 -9.15 23.72
C LYS A 58 -2.62 -10.41 23.47
N ASP A 59 -1.77 -10.45 22.45
CA ASP A 59 -0.95 -11.64 22.15
C ASP A 59 0.25 -11.77 23.11
N LYS A 60 0.53 -10.76 23.94
CA LYS A 60 1.59 -10.81 24.96
C LYS A 60 1.15 -11.39 26.31
N GLU A 61 -0.14 -11.60 26.54
CA GLU A 61 -0.66 -12.18 27.79
C GLU A 61 -0.83 -13.71 27.75
N GLY A 62 -0.63 -14.33 26.58
CA GLY A 62 -0.81 -15.77 26.36
C GLY A 62 0.47 -16.60 26.52
N LYS A 63 1.21 -16.45 27.61
CA LYS A 63 2.18 -17.46 28.09
C LYS A 63 2.09 -17.55 29.62
N GLY A 64 0.96 -18.09 30.08
CA GLY A 64 0.87 -18.78 31.38
C GLY A 64 1.31 -20.23 31.25
#